data_AF-A0A7S4K9G2-F1
#
_entry.id   AF-A0A7S4K9G2-F1
#
_cell.length_a   1.000
_cell.length_b   1.000
_cell.length_c   1.000
_cell.angle_alpha   90.00
_cell.angle_beta   90.00
_cell.angle_gamma   90.00
#
_symmetry.space_group_name_H-M   'P 1'
#
loop_
_entity.id
_entity.type
_entity.pdbx_description
1 polymer ?
#
loop_
_entity_poly.entity_id
_entity_poly.type
_entity_poly.pdbx_seq_one_letter_code
_entity_poly.pdbx_strand_id
1 'polypeptide(L)'
;SGKLNLVDLAGSERLKNTSATGQRLKEAQNINRSLSALGDVIAALGSKRAHVPYRNSKLTFLLADSLRANARVLMFVNINPSYQSAGESKCSLNFASRCRSVQLGRSQKDLPPKSP
;
A
#
# COMPACT_ATOMS: atom_id res chain seq x y z
N SER A 1 20.77 4.93 -12.55
CA SER A 1 19.63 4.21 -13.16
C SER A 1 18.46 4.25 -12.19
N GLY A 2 17.23 4.54 -12.64
CA GLY A 2 16.02 4.62 -11.80
C GLY A 2 14.98 3.58 -12.22
N LYS A 3 14.09 3.19 -11.30
CA LYS A 3 13.00 2.22 -11.56
C LYS A 3 11.64 2.94 -11.48
N LEU A 4 10.84 2.83 -12.53
CA LEU A 4 9.42 3.22 -12.51
C LEU A 4 8.56 1.97 -12.36
N ASN A 5 7.67 1.96 -11.37
CA ASN A 5 6.68 0.90 -11.18
C ASN A 5 5.29 1.51 -11.35
N LEU A 6 4.47 0.94 -12.24
CA LEU A 6 3.05 1.22 -12.36
C LEU A 6 2.30 -0.03 -11.89
N VAL A 7 1.45 0.11 -10.89
CA VAL A 7 0.85 -1.02 -10.18
C VAL A 7 -0.65 -0.81 -10.13
N ASP A 8 -1.39 -1.75 -10.70
CA ASP A 8 -2.84 -1.84 -10.56
C ASP A 8 -3.17 -2.85 -9.46
N LEU A 9 -4.03 -2.45 -8.52
CA LEU A 9 -4.39 -3.25 -7.35
C LEU A 9 -5.82 -3.76 -7.50
N ALA A 10 -6.04 -5.01 -7.08
CA ALA A 10 -7.38 -5.58 -7.01
C ALA A 10 -8.27 -4.83 -5.99
N GLY A 11 -9.57 -5.07 -6.08
CA GLY A 11 -10.59 -4.47 -5.23
C GLY A 11 -10.32 -4.65 -3.73
N SER A 12 -10.58 -3.60 -2.96
CA SER A 12 -10.37 -3.57 -1.50
C SER A 12 -11.63 -3.91 -0.70
N GLU A 13 -12.69 -4.36 -1.37
CA GLU A 13 -13.96 -4.67 -0.74
C GLU A 13 -13.85 -5.83 0.25
N ARG A 14 -14.58 -5.69 1.35
CA ARG A 14 -14.61 -6.71 2.40
C ARG A 14 -15.39 -7.93 1.95
N LEU A 15 -14.91 -9.11 2.33
CA LEU A 15 -15.54 -10.41 2.07
C LEU A 15 -17.04 -10.46 2.39
N LYS A 16 -17.46 -9.81 3.49
CA LYS A 16 -18.86 -9.74 3.92
C LYS A 16 -19.79 -9.05 2.92
N ASN A 17 -19.26 -8.21 2.05
CA ASN A 17 -20.02 -7.54 0.99
C ASN A 17 -19.96 -8.32 -0.33
N THR A 18 -19.25 -9.45 -0.35
CA THR A 18 -19.18 -10.32 -1.50
C THR A 18 -20.14 -11.49 -1.32
N SER A 19 -20.88 -11.85 -2.35
CA SER A 19 -21.66 -13.11 -2.40
C SER A 19 -20.80 -14.26 -2.93
N ALA A 20 -19.48 -14.18 -2.75
CA ALA A 20 -18.53 -15.13 -3.33
C ALA A 20 -18.53 -16.46 -2.55
N THR A 21 -18.55 -17.57 -3.28
CA THR A 21 -18.51 -18.93 -2.73
C THR A 21 -17.41 -19.76 -3.40
N GLY A 22 -17.02 -20.87 -2.77
CA GLY A 22 -16.05 -21.83 -3.34
C GLY A 22 -14.73 -21.17 -3.74
N GLN A 23 -14.35 -21.33 -5.01
CA GLN A 23 -13.09 -20.79 -5.54
C GLN A 23 -13.04 -19.25 -5.49
N ARG A 24 -14.15 -18.56 -5.76
CA ARG A 24 -14.21 -17.09 -5.72
C ARG A 24 -14.01 -16.57 -4.29
N LEU A 25 -14.50 -17.28 -3.29
CA LEU A 25 -14.25 -16.93 -1.89
C LEU A 25 -12.76 -17.04 -1.55
N LYS A 26 -12.10 -18.12 -2.00
CA LYS A 26 -10.67 -18.32 -1.80
C LYS A 26 -9.83 -17.24 -2.49
N GLU A 27 -10.23 -16.83 -3.68
CA GLU A 27 -9.62 -15.71 -4.41
C GLU A 27 -9.78 -14.40 -3.64
N ALA A 28 -11.00 -14.04 -3.25
CA ALA A 28 -11.29 -12.82 -2.50
C ALA A 28 -10.52 -12.77 -1.16
N GLN A 29 -10.33 -13.92 -0.50
CA GLN A 29 -9.51 -14.05 0.70
C GLN A 29 -8.03 -13.76 0.42
N ASN A 30 -7.49 -14.26 -0.69
CA ASN A 30 -6.10 -14.02 -1.09
C ASN A 30 -5.86 -12.55 -1.47
N ILE A 31 -6.82 -11.92 -2.15
CA ILE A 31 -6.80 -10.47 -2.45
C ILE A 31 -6.78 -9.68 -1.15
N ASN A 32 -7.72 -9.95 -0.24
CA ASN A 32 -7.78 -9.24 1.04
C ASN A 32 -6.53 -9.48 1.89
N ARG A 33 -5.92 -10.67 1.83
CA ARG A 33 -4.67 -10.96 2.53
C ARG A 33 -3.51 -10.08 2.03
N SER A 34 -3.34 -9.92 0.72
CA SER A 34 -2.24 -9.11 0.19
C SER A 34 -2.44 -7.61 0.46
N LEU A 35 -3.68 -7.11 0.36
CA LEU A 35 -4.02 -5.73 0.70
C LEU A 35 -3.89 -5.45 2.20
N SER A 36 -4.23 -6.42 3.05
CA SER A 36 -4.03 -6.31 4.50
C SER A 36 -2.54 -6.24 4.85
N ALA A 37 -1.71 -7.09 4.23
CA ALA A 37 -0.25 -7.04 4.39
C ALA A 37 0.33 -5.68 3.96
N LEU A 38 -0.19 -5.07 2.89
CA LEU A 38 0.19 -3.71 2.50
C LEU A 38 -0.22 -2.69 3.59
N GLY A 39 -1.41 -2.83 4.16
CA GLY A 39 -1.86 -2.08 5.34
C GLY A 39 -0.89 -2.15 6.51
N ASP A 40 -0.42 -3.35 6.84
CA ASP A 40 0.53 -3.58 7.93
C ASP A 40 1.89 -2.93 7.66
N VAL A 41 2.38 -2.99 6.42
CA VAL A 41 3.61 -2.31 6.00
C VAL A 41 3.49 -0.80 6.17
N ILE A 42 2.39 -0.19 5.69
CA ILE A 42 2.14 1.25 5.83
C ILE A 42 2.04 1.65 7.31
N ALA A 43 1.35 0.86 8.13
CA ALA A 43 1.25 1.12 9.56
C ALA A 43 2.62 1.05 10.26
N ALA A 44 3.42 0.02 9.96
CA ALA A 44 4.77 -0.13 10.51
C ALA A 44 5.69 1.03 10.11
N LEU A 45 5.61 1.48 8.86
CA LEU A 45 6.35 2.63 8.35
C LEU A 45 5.92 3.94 9.03
N GLY A 46 4.60 4.19 9.12
CA GLY A 46 4.07 5.39 9.77
C GLY A 46 4.44 5.48 11.24
N SER A 47 4.51 4.35 11.95
CA SER A 47 4.96 4.27 13.34
C SER A 47 6.49 4.14 13.50
N LYS A 48 7.27 4.19 12.41
CA LYS A 48 8.74 4.03 12.42
C LYS A 48 9.21 2.79 13.20
N ARG A 49 8.52 1.66 13.05
CA ARG A 49 8.91 0.40 13.71
C ARG A 49 10.26 -0.07 13.18
N ALA A 50 11.05 -0.71 14.06
CA ALA A 50 12.33 -1.31 13.67
C ALA A 50 12.17 -2.40 12.60
N HIS A 51 11.10 -3.20 12.70
CA HIS A 51 10.77 -4.21 11.70
C HIS A 51 9.54 -3.80 10.87
N VAL A 52 9.68 -3.86 9.54
CA VAL A 52 8.59 -3.66 8.57
C VAL A 52 8.31 -4.97 7.83
N PRO A 53 7.07 -5.49 7.84
CA PRO A 53 6.75 -6.85 7.41
C PRO A 53 6.58 -6.99 5.88
N TYR A 54 7.59 -6.59 5.11
CA TYR A 54 7.56 -6.69 3.64
C TYR A 54 7.35 -8.12 3.11
N ARG A 55 7.66 -9.15 3.91
CA ARG A 55 7.57 -10.55 3.48
C ARG A 55 6.20 -11.20 3.71
N ASN A 56 5.23 -10.49 4.29
CA ASN A 56 3.91 -11.06 4.60
C ASN A 56 3.06 -11.37 3.35
N SER A 57 3.43 -10.85 2.18
CA SER A 57 2.82 -11.20 0.90
C SER A 57 3.79 -11.02 -0.26
N LYS A 58 3.51 -11.65 -1.41
CA LYS A 58 4.27 -11.39 -2.65
C LYS A 58 4.17 -9.93 -3.10
N LEU A 59 3.00 -9.29 -2.92
CA LEU A 59 2.78 -7.89 -3.25
C LEU A 59 3.71 -6.97 -2.46
N THR A 60 3.70 -7.08 -1.13
CA THR A 60 4.55 -6.25 -0.26
C THR A 60 6.04 -6.54 -0.43
N PHE A 61 6.39 -7.77 -0.82
CA PHE A 61 7.76 -8.12 -1.12
C PHE A 61 8.26 -7.45 -2.40
N LEU A 62 7.46 -7.47 -3.46
CA LEU A 62 7.77 -6.81 -4.73
C LEU A 62 7.83 -5.28 -4.58
N LEU A 63 6.96 -4.70 -3.75
CA LEU A 63 6.92 -3.27 -3.49
C LEU A 63 7.95 -2.79 -2.47
N ALA A 64 8.74 -3.69 -1.88
CA ALA A 64 9.66 -3.33 -0.79
C ALA A 64 10.62 -2.20 -1.19
N ASP A 65 11.20 -2.24 -2.39
CA ASP A 65 12.10 -1.18 -2.86
C ASP A 65 11.37 0.14 -3.11
N SER A 66 10.10 0.10 -3.50
CA SER A 66 9.27 1.30 -3.71
C SER A 66 8.81 1.91 -2.40
N LEU A 67 8.72 1.13 -1.33
CA LEU A 67 8.21 1.57 -0.01
C LEU A 67 9.33 1.76 1.02
N ARG A 68 10.59 1.75 0.59
CA ARG A 68 11.77 2.08 1.40
C ARG A 68 12.27 3.49 1.11
N ALA A 69 13.31 3.92 1.83
CA ALA A 69 13.94 5.21 1.64
C ALA A 69 14.36 5.46 0.18
N ASN A 70 14.41 6.73 -0.23
CA ASN A 70 14.80 7.17 -1.57
C ASN A 70 13.84 6.82 -2.72
N ALA A 71 12.67 6.23 -2.45
CA ALA A 71 11.60 6.07 -3.43
C ALA A 71 10.60 7.24 -3.38
N ARG A 72 10.00 7.57 -4.52
CA ARG A 72 8.84 8.46 -4.60
C ARG A 72 7.62 7.61 -4.92
N VAL A 73 6.62 7.69 -4.06
CA VAL A 73 5.39 6.90 -4.18
C VAL A 73 4.22 7.83 -4.32
N LEU A 74 3.43 7.60 -5.37
CA LEU A 74 2.13 8.22 -5.57
C LEU A 74 1.08 7.11 -5.51
N MET A 75 0.01 7.33 -4.75
CA MET A 75 -1.12 6.43 -4.68
C MET A 75 -2.36 7.14 -5.20
N PHE A 76 -3.05 6.51 -6.14
CA PHE A 76 -4.41 6.88 -6.52
C PHE A 76 -5.40 6.08 -5.67
N VAL A 77 -6.46 6.76 -5.23
CA VAL A 77 -7.51 6.15 -4.40
C VAL A 77 -8.83 6.36 -5.11
N ASN A 78 -9.27 5.31 -5.80
CA ASN A 78 -10.52 5.31 -6.53
C ASN A 78 -11.67 4.95 -5.58
N ILE A 79 -12.70 5.80 -5.55
CA ILE A 79 -13.87 5.64 -4.69
C ILE A 79 -15.15 5.78 -5.51
N ASN A 80 -16.24 5.21 -5.00
CA ASN A 80 -17.58 5.41 -5.54
C ASN A 80 -18.35 6.40 -4.63
N PRO A 81 -18.88 7.51 -5.16
CA PRO A 81 -19.59 8.51 -4.38
C PRO A 81 -21.02 8.09 -3.96
N SER A 82 -21.51 6.93 -4.41
CA SER A 82 -22.84 6.44 -4.04
C SER A 82 -22.97 6.15 -2.54
N TYR A 83 -24.19 6.35 -2.01
CA TYR A 83 -24.48 6.10 -0.60
C TYR A 83 -24.24 4.64 -0.22
N GLN A 84 -24.55 3.70 -1.11
CA GLN A 84 -24.33 2.27 -0.92
C GLN A 84 -22.85 1.92 -0.75
N SER A 85 -21.96 2.70 -1.36
CA SER A 85 -20.50 2.51 -1.28
C SER A 85 -19.84 3.33 -0.17
N ALA A 86 -20.57 4.17 0.58
CA ALA A 86 -19.99 5.11 1.53
C ALA A 86 -19.09 4.43 2.59
N GLY A 87 -19.45 3.22 3.04
CA GLY A 87 -18.65 2.45 3.99
C GLY A 87 -17.28 2.03 3.45
N GLU A 88 -17.23 1.51 2.21
CA GLU A 88 -15.98 1.12 1.56
C GLU A 88 -15.16 2.35 1.15
N SER A 89 -15.80 3.40 0.63
CA SER A 89 -15.15 4.68 0.31
C SER A 89 -14.49 5.30 1.54
N LYS A 90 -15.14 5.27 2.71
CA LYS A 90 -14.53 5.71 3.98
C LYS A 90 -13.33 4.85 4.38
N CYS A 91 -13.39 3.53 4.16
CA CYS A 91 -12.27 2.62 4.42
C CYS A 91 -11.06 2.97 3.54
N SER A 92 -11.27 3.18 2.24
CA SER A 92 -10.24 3.57 1.28
C SER A 92 -9.62 4.92 1.62
N LEU A 93 -10.42 5.93 1.97
CA LEU A 93 -9.92 7.25 2.37
C LEU A 93 -9.13 7.19 3.69
N ASN A 94 -9.56 6.39 4.66
CA ASN A 94 -8.81 6.18 5.89
C ASN A 94 -7.44 5.52 5.62
N PHE A 95 -7.39 4.57 4.68
CA PHE A 95 -6.12 3.99 4.24
C PHE A 95 -5.24 5.04 3.55
N ALA A 96 -5.80 5.84 2.64
CA ALA A 96 -5.11 6.95 1.98
C ALA A 96 -4.48 7.92 2.99
N SER A 97 -5.22 8.27 4.04
CA SER A 97 -4.75 9.15 5.11
C SER A 97 -3.54 8.56 5.84
N ARG A 98 -3.55 7.24 6.11
CA ARG A 98 -2.39 6.55 6.71
C ARG A 98 -1.20 6.57 5.76
N CYS A 99 -1.40 6.24 4.48
CA CYS A 99 -0.33 6.29 3.46
C CYS A 99 0.30 7.68 3.39
N ARG A 100 -0.51 8.75 3.37
CA ARG A 100 -0.03 10.14 3.30
C ARG A 100 0.85 10.53 4.48
N SER A 101 0.62 9.96 5.66
CA SER A 101 1.45 10.25 6.86
C SER A 101 2.82 9.58 6.84
N VAL A 102 3.07 8.63 5.93
CA VAL A 102 4.35 7.94 5.84
C VAL A 102 5.39 8.84 5.17
N GLN A 103 6.51 9.07 5.87
CA GLN A 103 7.69 9.73 5.31
C GLN A 103 8.76 8.67 5.03
N LEU A 104 8.86 8.28 3.76
CA LEU A 104 10.00 7.53 3.25
C LEU A 104 11.16 8.52 3.19
N GLY A 105 12.25 8.26 3.93
CA GLY A 105 13.34 9.23 4.19
C GLY A 105 13.81 10.04 2.97
N ARG A 106 14.43 11.20 3.23
CA ARG A 106 14.86 12.14 2.16
C ARG A 106 15.75 11.42 1.14
N SER A 107 15.40 11.56 -0.13
CA SER A 107 16.32 11.34 -1.24
C SER A 107 17.58 12.16 -0.96
N GLN A 108 18.72 11.50 -0.75
CA GLN A 108 20.00 12.18 -0.78
C GLN A 108 20.07 12.85 -2.16
N LYS A 109 20.01 14.20 -2.18
CA LYS A 109 20.54 14.92 -3.32
C LYS A 109 22.01 14.51 -3.39
N ASP A 110 22.49 14.14 -4.57
CA ASP A 110 23.92 14.04 -4.83
C ASP A 110 24.55 15.38 -4.45
N LEU A 111 25.00 15.50 -3.20
CA LEU A 111 25.78 16.63 -2.76
C LEU A 111 27.08 16.52 -3.56
N PRO A 112 27.51 17.58 -4.27
CA PRO A 112 28.80 17.56 -4.92
C PRO A 112 29.85 17.17 -3.87
N PRO A 113 30.88 16.39 -4.27
CA PRO A 113 31.92 15.97 -3.34
C PRO A 113 32.44 17.22 -2.63
N LYS A 114 32.51 17.16 -1.29
CA LYS A 114 33.16 18.22 -0.52
C LYS A 114 34.58 18.34 -1.09
N SER A 115 34.87 19.50 -1.69
CA SER A 115 36.22 19.85 -2.11
C SER A 115 37.16 19.72 -0.89
N PRO A 116 38.40 19.24 -1.11
CA PRO A 116 39.34 18.91 -0.04
C PRO A 116 39.66 20.09 0.88
#